data_AF-A0A7X2LN21-F1
#
_entry.id   AF-A0A7X2LN21-F1
#
_cell.length_a   1.000
_cell.length_b   1.000
_cell.length_c   1.000
_cell.angle_alpha   90.00
_cell.angle_beta   90.00
_cell.angle_gamma   90.00
#
_symmetry.space_group_name_H-M   'P 1'
#
loop_
_entity.id
_entity.type
_entity.pdbx_description
1 polymer ?
#
loop_
_entity_poly.entity_id
_entity_poly.type
_entity_poly.pdbx_seq_one_letter_code
_entity_poly.pdbx_strand_id
1 'polypeptide(L)'
;MDEPKLLPEWRQAVKDYLAAGFKPGDVISRSWFERHFDMPALDSDQPLTVAEFQERQFKWLQNMEAFRAELLEEHQICLANVHGTGYRVVPPGEQTSLAQDKFESEARKAYKRAAKTLRHVRMSELTDDQRKENMDAVAKLSMLRGMHKALD
;
A
#
# COMPACT_ATOMS: atom_id res chain seq x y z
N MET A 1 24.32 -5.88 -29.27
CA MET A 1 22.89 -5.71 -29.60
C MET A 1 22.22 -5.33 -28.30
N ASP A 2 21.62 -4.14 -28.22
CA ASP A 2 20.83 -3.76 -27.05
C ASP A 2 19.64 -4.72 -26.94
N GLU A 3 19.47 -5.33 -25.76
CA GLU A 3 18.33 -6.18 -25.48
C GLU A 3 17.07 -5.30 -25.39
N PRO A 4 15.94 -5.68 -26.02
CA PRO A 4 14.75 -4.84 -26.02
C PRO A 4 14.20 -4.63 -24.61
N LYS A 5 13.89 -3.36 -24.27
CA LYS A 5 13.31 -2.97 -22.99
C LYS A 5 11.94 -3.65 -22.81
N LEU A 6 11.75 -4.33 -21.69
CA LEU A 6 10.47 -4.96 -21.36
C LEU A 6 9.41 -3.90 -21.07
N LEU A 7 8.21 -4.11 -21.61
CA LEU A 7 7.02 -3.33 -21.31
C LEU A 7 5.96 -4.21 -20.64
N PRO A 8 5.15 -3.67 -19.70
CA PRO A 8 5.23 -2.31 -19.14
C PRO A 8 6.50 -2.09 -18.29
N GLU A 9 6.82 -0.83 -17.97
CA GLU A 9 8.12 -0.41 -17.42
C GLU A 9 8.47 -1.13 -16.11
N TRP A 10 7.47 -1.49 -15.30
CA TRP A 10 7.69 -2.23 -14.05
C TRP A 10 8.33 -3.61 -14.27
N ARG A 11 8.10 -4.28 -15.42
CA ARG A 11 8.72 -5.58 -15.73
C ARG A 11 10.22 -5.45 -15.95
N GLN A 12 10.62 -4.42 -16.69
CA GLN A 12 12.03 -4.11 -16.85
C GLN A 12 12.65 -3.76 -15.49
N ALA A 13 11.95 -2.96 -14.68
CA ALA A 13 12.42 -2.62 -13.35
C ALA A 13 12.65 -3.86 -12.46
N VAL A 14 11.79 -4.89 -12.54
CA VAL A 14 12.01 -6.16 -11.81
C VAL A 14 13.28 -6.87 -12.29
N LYS A 15 13.48 -6.99 -13.61
CA LYS A 15 14.71 -7.56 -14.17
C LYS A 15 15.95 -6.80 -13.69
N ASP A 16 15.90 -5.48 -13.74
CA ASP A 16 17.00 -4.61 -13.33
C ASP A 16 17.25 -4.68 -11.81
N TYR A 17 16.20 -4.80 -11.00
CA TYR A 17 16.30 -5.02 -9.56
C TYR A 17 17.04 -6.32 -9.23
N LEU A 18 16.66 -7.43 -9.88
CA LEU A 18 17.29 -8.73 -9.67
C LEU A 18 18.76 -8.72 -10.13
N ALA A 19 19.05 -8.03 -11.24
CA ALA A 19 20.42 -7.87 -11.75
C ALA A 19 21.29 -6.97 -10.85
N ALA A 20 20.70 -5.97 -10.21
CA ALA A 20 21.39 -5.06 -9.30
C ALA A 20 21.85 -5.72 -7.98
N GLY A 21 21.26 -6.87 -7.62
CA GLY A 21 21.73 -7.68 -6.49
C GLY A 21 21.48 -7.07 -5.12
N PHE A 22 20.42 -6.27 -4.97
CA PHE A 22 19.99 -5.70 -3.68
C PHE A 22 19.86 -6.77 -2.60
N LYS A 23 20.28 -6.42 -1.39
CA LYS A 23 20.32 -7.32 -0.23
C LYS A 23 19.18 -7.01 0.74
N PRO A 24 18.78 -7.99 1.58
CA PRO A 24 17.95 -7.73 2.75
C PRO A 24 18.46 -6.54 3.57
N GLY A 25 17.56 -5.60 3.87
CA GLY A 25 17.86 -4.38 4.61
C GLY A 25 18.20 -3.16 3.75
N ASP A 26 18.56 -3.34 2.48
CA ASP A 26 18.88 -2.24 1.58
C ASP A 26 17.65 -1.34 1.34
N VAL A 27 17.90 -0.04 1.14
CA VAL A 27 16.87 0.93 0.80
C VAL A 27 17.01 1.32 -0.67
N ILE A 28 16.00 0.98 -1.46
CA ILE A 28 15.86 1.38 -2.84
C ILE A 28 15.31 2.80 -2.86
N SER A 29 16.09 3.74 -3.38
CA SER A 29 15.73 5.16 -3.38
C SER A 29 14.57 5.44 -4.33
N ARG A 30 13.82 6.52 -4.06
CA ARG A 30 12.79 7.02 -4.97
C ARG A 30 13.34 7.30 -6.38
N SER A 31 14.52 7.89 -6.49
CA SER A 31 15.15 8.20 -7.76
C SER A 31 15.53 6.96 -8.57
N TRP A 32 15.84 5.84 -7.90
CA TRP A 32 16.02 4.55 -8.58
C TRP A 32 14.72 4.14 -9.29
N PHE A 33 13.59 4.16 -8.58
CA PHE A 33 12.29 3.82 -9.18
C PHE A 33 11.88 4.77 -10.29
N GLU A 34 12.07 6.09 -10.10
CA GLU A 34 11.72 7.08 -11.13
C GLU A 34 12.48 6.82 -12.42
N ARG A 35 13.78 6.50 -12.33
CA ARG A 35 14.58 6.11 -13.50
C ARG A 35 14.08 4.82 -14.16
N HIS A 36 13.79 3.78 -13.37
CA HIS A 36 13.44 2.46 -13.91
C HIS A 36 11.99 2.38 -14.41
N PHE A 37 11.11 3.22 -13.88
CA PHE A 37 9.73 3.38 -14.37
C PHE A 37 9.60 4.41 -15.50
N ASP A 38 10.72 4.95 -15.97
CA ASP A 38 10.75 5.96 -17.03
C ASP A 38 9.87 7.17 -16.69
N MET A 39 10.07 7.69 -15.48
CA MET A 39 9.32 8.79 -14.92
C MET A 39 10.21 10.01 -14.75
N PRO A 40 9.75 11.21 -15.15
CA PRO A 40 10.51 12.43 -14.93
C PRO A 40 10.71 12.66 -13.44
N ALA A 41 11.94 12.97 -13.04
CA ALA A 41 12.27 13.26 -11.65
C ALA A 41 11.61 14.58 -11.22
N LEU A 42 11.10 14.65 -9.98
CA LEU A 42 10.40 15.84 -9.48
C LEU A 42 11.33 17.01 -9.15
N ASP A 43 12.63 16.75 -9.03
CA ASP A 43 13.67 17.76 -8.86
C ASP A 43 14.16 18.35 -10.19
N SER A 44 13.52 18.01 -11.31
CA SER A 44 13.81 18.63 -12.60
C SER A 44 13.36 20.10 -12.62
N ASP A 45 14.10 20.94 -13.35
CA ASP A 45 13.82 22.38 -13.52
C ASP A 45 12.51 22.68 -14.30
N GLN A 46 11.73 21.65 -14.64
CA GLN A 46 10.48 21.79 -15.38
C GLN A 46 9.28 21.73 -14.42
N PRO A 47 8.56 22.85 -14.23
CA PRO A 47 7.36 22.84 -13.42
C PRO A 47 6.27 22.01 -14.11
N LEU A 48 5.70 21.05 -13.38
CA LEU A 48 4.56 20.28 -13.84
C LEU A 48 3.27 21.06 -13.61
N THR A 49 2.35 20.97 -14.57
CA THR A 49 0.95 21.36 -14.34
C THR A 49 0.30 20.40 -13.34
N VAL A 50 -0.83 20.81 -12.76
CA VAL A 50 -1.60 19.97 -11.83
C VAL A 50 -2.02 18.65 -12.49
N ALA A 51 -2.42 18.68 -13.76
CA ALA A 51 -2.85 17.49 -14.50
C ALA A 51 -1.68 16.52 -14.73
N GLU A 52 -0.54 17.02 -15.19
CA GLU A 52 0.67 16.19 -15.40
C GLU A 52 1.18 15.60 -14.08
N PHE A 53 1.11 16.37 -13.00
CA PHE A 53 1.47 15.86 -11.67
C PHE A 53 0.54 14.73 -11.22
N GLN A 54 -0.77 14.86 -11.43
CA GLN A 54 -1.75 13.81 -11.11
C GLN A 54 -1.56 12.55 -11.96
N GLU A 55 -1.38 12.70 -13.27
CA GLU A 55 -1.10 11.57 -14.17
C GLU A 55 0.17 10.83 -13.75
N ARG A 56 1.23 11.59 -13.45
CA ARG A 56 2.47 11.04 -12.91
C ARG A 56 2.23 10.29 -11.59
N GLN A 57 1.40 10.80 -10.69
CA GLN A 57 1.07 10.10 -9.44
C GLN A 57 0.37 8.76 -9.71
N PHE A 58 -0.57 8.70 -10.65
CA PHE A 58 -1.23 7.45 -11.02
C PHE A 58 -0.26 6.45 -11.67
N LYS A 59 0.59 6.92 -12.60
CA LYS A 59 1.64 6.07 -13.22
C LYS A 59 2.58 5.50 -12.16
N TRP A 60 2.99 6.31 -11.19
CA TRP A 60 3.82 5.87 -10.06
C TRP A 60 3.12 4.77 -9.25
N LEU A 61 1.87 5.01 -8.85
CA LEU A 61 1.11 4.05 -8.05
C LEU A 61 0.94 2.72 -8.78
N GLN A 62 0.54 2.77 -10.05
CA GLN A 62 0.34 1.57 -10.88
C GLN A 62 1.64 0.75 -11.03
N ASN A 63 2.75 1.39 -11.40
CA ASN A 63 4.03 0.70 -11.57
C ASN A 63 4.57 0.16 -10.25
N MET A 64 4.45 0.93 -9.17
CA MET A 64 4.93 0.52 -7.84
C MET A 64 4.11 -0.65 -7.27
N GLU A 65 2.79 -0.67 -7.50
CA GLU A 65 1.92 -1.77 -7.08
C GLU A 65 2.26 -3.05 -7.83
N ALA A 66 2.34 -3.01 -9.16
CA ALA A 66 2.70 -4.17 -9.98
C ALA A 66 4.11 -4.70 -9.67
N PHE A 67 5.09 -3.79 -9.56
CA PHE A 67 6.47 -4.14 -9.19
C PHE A 67 6.55 -4.85 -7.83
N ARG A 68 5.86 -4.32 -6.81
CA ARG A 68 5.85 -4.94 -5.48
C ARG A 68 5.11 -6.26 -5.45
N ALA A 69 4.06 -6.42 -6.24
CA ALA A 69 3.32 -7.67 -6.37
C ALA A 69 4.22 -8.75 -6.98
N GLU A 70 4.85 -8.47 -8.13
CA GLU A 70 5.76 -9.41 -8.80
C GLU A 70 6.91 -9.84 -7.88
N LEU A 71 7.59 -8.88 -7.23
CA LEU A 71 8.68 -9.21 -6.29
C LEU A 71 8.21 -10.10 -5.14
N LEU A 72 7.01 -9.88 -4.62
CA LEU A 72 6.48 -10.67 -3.52
C LEU A 72 6.07 -12.07 -3.99
N GLU A 73 5.30 -12.16 -5.07
CA GLU A 73 4.63 -13.38 -5.53
C GLU A 73 5.61 -14.33 -6.22
N GLU A 74 6.48 -13.82 -7.09
CA GLU A 74 7.39 -14.63 -7.90
C GLU A 74 8.78 -14.77 -7.27
N HIS A 75 9.17 -13.82 -6.42
CA HIS A 75 10.53 -13.77 -5.84
C HIS A 75 10.56 -13.80 -4.31
N GLN A 76 9.41 -13.82 -3.62
CA GLN A 76 9.31 -13.84 -2.15
C GLN A 76 9.99 -12.62 -1.47
N ILE A 77 10.10 -11.51 -2.20
CA ILE A 77 10.74 -10.27 -1.75
C ILE A 77 9.66 -9.26 -1.36
N CYS A 78 9.54 -9.03 -0.06
CA CYS A 78 8.67 -7.99 0.47
C CYS A 78 9.40 -6.64 0.53
N LEU A 79 8.74 -5.58 0.09
CA LEU A 79 9.21 -4.20 0.23
C LEU A 79 8.36 -3.42 1.23
N ALA A 80 9.02 -2.71 2.14
CA ALA A 80 8.40 -1.80 3.10
C ALA A 80 8.72 -0.34 2.76
N ASN A 81 7.71 0.52 2.75
CA ASN A 81 7.92 1.95 2.54
C ASN A 81 8.71 2.56 3.71
N VAL A 82 9.77 3.29 3.41
CA VAL A 82 10.51 4.15 4.33
C VAL A 82 10.15 5.58 3.98
N HIS A 83 9.34 6.20 4.84
CA HIS A 83 8.73 7.50 4.56
C HIS A 83 9.79 8.55 4.18
N GLY A 84 9.60 9.21 3.04
CA GLY A 84 10.51 10.25 2.54
C GLY A 84 11.81 9.74 1.90
N THR A 85 12.12 8.45 1.98
CA THR A 85 13.39 7.89 1.46
C THR A 85 13.19 6.96 0.27
N GLY A 86 12.28 5.99 0.38
CA GLY A 86 12.11 4.96 -0.63
C GLY A 86 11.50 3.68 -0.07
N TYR A 87 12.02 2.53 -0.49
CA TYR A 87 11.52 1.22 -0.08
C TYR A 87 12.66 0.33 0.42
N ARG A 88 12.51 -0.20 1.63
CA ARG A 88 13.44 -1.16 2.22
C ARG A 88 13.11 -2.56 1.75
N VAL A 89 14.13 -3.32 1.35
CA VAL A 89 14.05 -4.76 1.14
C VAL A 89 13.91 -5.43 2.50
N VAL A 90 12.73 -5.97 2.79
CA VAL A 90 12.44 -6.55 4.10
C VAL A 90 13.17 -7.89 4.22
N PRO A 91 14.03 -8.08 5.24
CA PRO A 91 14.62 -9.37 5.53
C PRO A 91 13.55 -10.45 5.70
N PRO A 92 13.76 -11.68 5.16
CA PRO A 92 12.75 -12.73 5.22
C PRO A 92 12.20 -12.99 6.64
N GLY A 93 13.07 -12.96 7.66
CA GLY A 93 12.68 -13.15 9.06
C GLY A 93 11.78 -12.04 9.65
N GLU A 94 11.72 -10.86 9.03
CA GLU A 94 10.86 -9.75 9.44
C GLU A 94 9.51 -9.73 8.70
N GLN A 95 9.35 -10.51 7.62
CA GLN A 95 8.16 -10.44 6.77
C GLN A 95 6.89 -10.85 7.54
N THR A 96 6.99 -11.86 8.42
CA THR A 96 5.85 -12.34 9.22
C THR A 96 5.35 -11.27 10.18
N SER A 97 6.22 -10.70 11.00
CA SER A 97 5.84 -9.65 11.94
C SER A 97 5.34 -8.40 11.22
N LEU A 98 6.00 -8.01 10.12
CA LEU A 98 5.56 -6.88 9.30
C LEU A 98 4.14 -7.09 8.74
N ALA A 99 3.83 -8.30 8.28
CA ALA A 99 2.50 -8.64 7.77
C ALA A 99 1.44 -8.59 8.88
N GLN A 100 1.76 -9.11 10.07
CA GLN A 100 0.90 -9.06 11.25
C GLN A 100 0.64 -7.60 11.69
N ASP A 101 1.70 -6.82 11.93
CA ASP A 101 1.59 -5.42 12.35
C ASP A 101 0.75 -4.59 11.37
N LYS A 102 0.96 -4.82 10.06
CA LYS A 102 0.20 -4.13 9.01
C LYS A 102 -1.27 -4.55 9.03
N PHE A 103 -1.56 -5.84 9.15
CA PHE A 103 -2.92 -6.36 9.23
C PHE A 103 -3.66 -5.77 10.45
N GLU A 104 -3.07 -5.84 11.64
CA GLU A 104 -3.65 -5.31 12.87
C GLU A 104 -3.93 -3.80 12.78
N SER A 105 -2.98 -3.05 12.22
CA SER A 105 -3.12 -1.60 12.02
C SER A 105 -4.29 -1.27 11.08
N GLU A 106 -4.41 -1.97 9.95
CA GLU A 106 -5.52 -1.77 9.01
C GLU A 106 -6.86 -2.24 9.58
N ALA A 107 -6.90 -3.38 10.27
CA ALA A 107 -8.10 -3.87 10.96
C ALA A 107 -8.57 -2.85 12.00
N ARG A 108 -7.67 -2.32 12.83
CA ARG A 108 -7.97 -1.27 13.81
C ARG A 108 -8.54 0.00 13.15
N LYS A 109 -7.98 0.42 12.02
CA LYS A 109 -8.50 1.57 11.24
C LYS A 109 -9.89 1.28 10.70
N ALA A 110 -10.12 0.10 10.13
CA ALA A 110 -11.42 -0.32 9.60
C ALA A 110 -12.50 -0.31 10.69
N TYR A 111 -12.23 -0.92 11.85
CA TYR A 111 -13.15 -0.89 13.00
C TYR A 111 -13.45 0.54 13.46
N LYS A 112 -12.43 1.40 13.56
CA LYS A 112 -12.62 2.80 13.98
C LYS A 112 -13.51 3.57 12.98
N ARG A 113 -13.31 3.37 11.68
CA ARG A 113 -14.12 4.01 10.63
C ARG A 113 -15.57 3.53 10.70
N ALA A 114 -15.80 2.23 10.73
CA ALA A 114 -17.14 1.65 10.82
C ALA A 114 -17.88 2.13 12.08
N ALA A 115 -17.20 2.11 13.24
CA ALA A 115 -17.78 2.57 14.50
C ALA A 115 -18.14 4.06 14.47
N LYS A 116 -17.30 4.89 13.83
CA LYS A 116 -17.58 6.31 13.64
C LYS A 116 -18.83 6.49 12.77
N THR A 117 -18.91 5.81 11.63
CA THR A 117 -20.07 5.91 10.74
C THR A 117 -21.37 5.51 11.45
N LEU A 118 -21.39 4.37 12.14
CA LEU A 118 -22.60 3.89 12.83
C LEU A 118 -23.07 4.81 13.96
N ARG A 119 -22.15 5.45 14.69
CA ARG A 119 -22.47 6.37 15.80
C ARG A 119 -22.99 7.73 15.34
N HIS A 120 -22.72 8.11 14.10
CA HIS A 120 -23.10 9.41 13.55
C HIS A 120 -24.30 9.32 12.59
N VAL A 121 -25.16 8.32 12.78
CA VAL A 121 -26.44 8.22 12.08
C VAL A 121 -27.48 9.13 12.76
N ARG A 122 -28.27 9.85 11.95
CA ARG A 122 -29.35 10.71 12.42
C ARG A 122 -30.56 9.86 12.83
N MET A 123 -30.56 9.36 14.08
CA MET A 123 -31.59 8.43 14.58
C MET A 123 -33.03 8.93 14.45
N SER A 124 -33.23 10.26 14.46
CA SER A 124 -34.55 10.88 14.26
C SER A 124 -35.12 10.68 12.85
N GLU A 125 -34.28 10.43 11.86
CA GLU A 125 -34.67 10.22 10.46
C GLU A 125 -34.92 8.73 10.14
N LEU A 126 -34.69 7.84 11.10
CA LEU A 126 -34.85 6.40 10.92
C LEU A 126 -36.23 5.89 11.33
N THR A 127 -36.71 4.86 10.64
CA THR A 127 -37.80 4.00 11.12
C THR A 127 -37.34 3.13 12.30
N ASP A 128 -38.27 2.51 13.03
CA ASP A 128 -37.92 1.63 14.14
C ASP A 128 -37.09 0.41 13.70
N ASP A 129 -37.41 -0.18 12.55
CA ASP A 129 -36.63 -1.27 11.98
C ASP A 129 -35.20 -0.84 11.64
N GLN A 130 -35.02 0.34 11.06
CA GLN A 130 -33.70 0.90 10.74
C GLN A 130 -32.90 1.23 12.01
N ARG A 131 -33.54 1.70 13.08
CA ARG A 131 -32.89 1.91 14.38
C ARG A 131 -32.40 0.60 14.98
N LYS A 132 -33.24 -0.44 14.93
CA LYS A 132 -32.89 -1.78 15.38
C LYS A 132 -31.70 -2.34 14.59
N GLU A 133 -31.73 -2.23 13.26
CA GLU A 133 -30.61 -2.64 12.40
C GLU A 133 -29.31 -1.92 12.76
N ASN A 134 -29.36 -0.60 13.00
CA ASN A 134 -28.18 0.16 13.42
C ASN A 134 -27.64 -0.34 14.78
N MET A 135 -28.50 -0.55 15.76
CA MET A 135 -28.11 -1.07 17.07
C MET A 135 -27.46 -2.46 16.96
N ASP A 136 -28.06 -3.35 16.19
CA ASP A 136 -27.54 -4.70 15.95
C ASP A 136 -26.16 -4.63 15.24
N ALA A 137 -26.00 -3.73 14.28
CA ALA A 137 -24.71 -3.50 13.61
C ALA A 137 -23.63 -2.97 14.58
N VAL A 138 -23.98 -2.05 15.49
CA VAL A 138 -23.07 -1.55 16.54
C VAL A 138 -22.65 -2.67 17.48
N ALA A 139 -23.59 -3.53 17.90
CA ALA A 139 -23.30 -4.68 18.75
C ALA A 139 -22.36 -5.68 18.05
N LYS A 140 -22.67 -6.03 16.78
CA LYS A 140 -21.85 -6.93 15.97
C LYS A 140 -20.42 -6.41 15.79
N LEU A 141 -20.26 -5.13 15.49
CA LEU A 141 -18.94 -4.52 15.34
C LEU A 141 -18.12 -4.55 16.64
N SER A 142 -18.79 -4.36 17.78
CA SER A 142 -18.16 -4.41 19.10
C SER A 142 -17.68 -5.82 19.44
N MET A 143 -18.48 -6.85 19.12
CA MET A 143 -18.07 -8.25 19.27
C MET A 143 -16.87 -8.60 18.38
N LEU A 144 -16.91 -8.25 17.09
CA LEU A 144 -15.81 -8.53 16.15
C LEU A 144 -14.49 -7.88 16.60
N ARG A 145 -14.56 -6.64 17.09
CA ARG A 145 -13.38 -5.97 17.65
C ARG A 145 -12.86 -6.64 18.93
N GLY A 146 -13.77 -7.16 19.77
CA GLY A 146 -13.41 -7.90 20.98
C GLY A 146 -12.70 -9.21 20.67
N MET A 147 -13.20 -9.96 19.67
CA MET A 147 -12.58 -11.21 19.21
C MET A 147 -11.19 -10.98 18.61
N HIS A 148 -11.01 -9.93 17.79
CA HIS A 148 -9.69 -9.58 17.25
C HIS A 148 -8.67 -9.35 18.37
N LYS A 149 -9.03 -8.59 19.39
CA LYS A 149 -8.15 -8.31 20.54
C LYS A 149 -7.80 -9.55 21.39
N ALA A 150 -8.54 -10.64 21.28
CA ALA A 150 -8.33 -11.86 22.06
C ALA A 150 -7.50 -12.90 21.29
N LEU A 151 -7.26 -12.67 19.99
CA LEU A 151 -6.40 -13.48 19.14
C LEU A 151 -4.96 -12.94 19.07
N ASP A 152 -4.76 -11.71 19.57
CA ASP A 152 -3.47 -11.05 19.80
C ASP A 152 -2.96 -11.39 21.22
#